data_AF-A0AAI8HP21-F1
#
_entry.id   AF-A0AAI8HP21-F1
#
_cell.length_a   1.000
_cell.length_b   1.000
_cell.length_c   1.000
_cell.angle_alpha   90.00
_cell.angle_beta   90.00
_cell.angle_gamma   90.00
#
_symmetry.space_group_name_H-M   'P 1'
#
loop_
_entity.id
_entity.type
_entity.pdbx_description
1 polymer ?
#
loop_
_entity_poly.entity_id
_entity_poly.type
_entity_poly.pdbx_seq_one_letter_code
_entity_poly.pdbx_strand_id
1 'polypeptide(L)'
;MANADFINEIAADAQRIYKKYNILASLIIAQGCLESAWGSSGLAQEGKNLFGIKGTYNGKYVLMWTTEYDNSGSPTRVKAKFRKYPSWYESLQDLAKIYINGTSWNPNLYKAVIGETDYKKATAAVQKAGYATDPNYATKLNSIISTYKLTQYDNTDGLPDEPDNPDNPAPEPGPSFPSKEYAGKDVTLNKKLPADVYFPQLHVSSKDGEQVVEITGVTVDLTDDRTGKKSFTFTIGRTPDNGIEFDLLTTDNILYLDEKKFRHQKYYITDVELDQQNGVLTKTVSASHVFSVLLVNNRVDDSVTKKLTIKEAFDIALKGTDFQYIFETPESEFPSAEQEGFGDENSTELVDEIIEDYGPELDVDNYKIHVYKKMGSRINFTLDSRYNMPGIKIKTNSQNSTTRAWGYGALKKGSSADDKNPKYEFEPILYIHPDEEKFLLDGKPRWAEPIKDERYKKSSRMVSALKKHVNPYPEMTVEANFQYIYEPKLLDIQQDFWKGDTIHVIADTADGITYEDDVRVLSIKYDPLNPYGSPELTFANFRKDIQDIAVSQAKQIRDQKRYMDALYKTLI
;
A
#
# COMPACT_ATOMS: atom_id res chain seq x y z
N MET A 1 16.84 -36.20 24.25
CA MET A 1 17.82 -35.39 24.98
C MET A 1 17.47 -35.47 26.45
N ALA A 2 18.42 -35.70 27.37
CA ALA A 2 18.09 -35.66 28.80
C ALA A 2 17.88 -34.20 29.23
N ASN A 3 17.04 -33.96 30.24
CA ASN A 3 16.71 -32.60 30.69
C ASN A 3 17.96 -31.75 31.04
N ALA A 4 19.01 -32.39 31.58
CA ALA A 4 20.28 -31.75 31.90
C ALA A 4 21.09 -31.35 30.65
N ASP A 5 21.01 -32.12 29.57
CA ASP A 5 21.72 -31.82 28.32
C ASP A 5 21.17 -30.54 27.68
N PHE A 6 19.84 -30.39 27.66
CA PHE A 6 19.19 -29.18 27.14
C PHE A 6 19.60 -27.93 27.93
N ILE A 7 19.63 -28.02 29.27
CA ILE A 7 20.10 -26.92 30.13
C ILE A 7 21.54 -26.53 29.75
N ASN A 8 22.43 -27.52 29.60
CA ASN A 8 23.83 -27.26 29.26
C ASN A 8 23.98 -26.61 27.88
N GLU A 9 23.12 -26.96 26.91
CA GLU A 9 23.15 -26.37 25.56
C GLU A 9 22.78 -24.88 25.54
N ILE A 10 21.85 -24.43 26.39
CA ILE A 10 21.41 -23.01 26.41
C ILE A 10 22.03 -22.18 27.54
N ALA A 11 22.75 -22.80 28.48
CA ALA A 11 23.26 -22.12 29.67
C ALA A 11 24.21 -20.97 29.33
N ALA A 12 25.22 -21.21 28.49
CA ALA A 12 26.19 -20.18 28.09
C ALA A 12 25.50 -19.00 27.38
N ASP A 13 24.51 -19.30 26.54
CA ASP A 13 23.71 -18.31 25.82
C ASP A 13 22.86 -17.47 26.77
N ALA A 14 22.19 -18.10 27.73
CA ALA A 14 21.42 -17.42 28.76
C ALA A 14 22.31 -16.53 29.65
N GLN A 15 23.53 -16.94 29.95
CA GLN A 15 24.48 -16.11 30.69
C GLN A 15 24.97 -14.90 29.88
N ARG A 16 25.16 -15.06 28.56
CA ARG A 16 25.43 -13.91 27.66
C ARG A 16 24.28 -12.92 27.68
N ILE A 17 23.04 -13.40 27.64
CA ILE A 17 21.84 -12.57 27.75
C ILE A 17 21.77 -11.87 29.11
N TYR A 18 22.07 -12.57 30.20
CA TYR A 18 22.10 -11.97 31.54
C TYR A 18 23.11 -10.84 31.63
N LYS A 19 24.33 -11.05 31.12
CA LYS A 19 25.39 -10.01 31.10
C LYS A 19 24.97 -8.78 30.28
N LYS A 20 24.28 -8.97 29.16
CA LYS A 20 23.89 -7.89 28.23
C LYS A 20 22.65 -7.11 28.68
N TYR A 21 21.65 -7.79 29.21
CA TYR A 21 20.32 -7.23 29.45
C TYR A 21 19.91 -7.21 30.93
N ASN A 22 20.77 -7.72 31.83
CA ASN A 22 20.52 -7.80 33.26
C ASN A 22 19.24 -8.59 33.61
N ILE A 23 18.97 -9.66 32.86
CA ILE A 23 17.85 -10.59 33.09
C ILE A 23 18.44 -11.93 33.52
N LEU A 24 18.06 -12.43 34.71
CA LEU A 24 18.63 -13.65 35.30
C LEU A 24 18.66 -14.82 34.30
N ALA A 25 19.83 -15.45 34.15
CA ALA A 25 20.02 -16.61 33.29
C ALA A 25 19.16 -17.79 33.78
N SER A 26 19.01 -17.95 35.10
CA SER A 26 18.16 -18.97 35.71
C SER A 26 16.69 -18.84 35.30
N LEU A 27 16.19 -17.60 35.16
CA LEU A 27 14.83 -17.33 34.69
C LEU A 27 14.66 -17.73 33.22
N ILE A 28 15.58 -17.30 32.35
CA ILE A 28 15.53 -17.59 30.92
C ILE A 28 15.63 -19.10 30.65
N ILE A 29 16.56 -19.80 31.32
CA ILE A 29 16.71 -21.24 31.19
C ILE A 29 15.43 -21.95 31.64
N ALA A 30 14.86 -21.55 32.79
CA ALA A 30 13.65 -22.17 33.31
C ALA A 30 12.44 -21.99 32.39
N GLN A 31 12.27 -20.80 31.79
CA GLN A 31 11.25 -20.57 30.77
C GLN A 31 11.54 -21.39 29.52
N GLY A 32 12.80 -21.47 29.08
CA GLY A 32 13.20 -22.30 27.95
C GLY A 32 12.79 -23.75 28.16
N CYS A 33 13.07 -24.32 29.34
CA CYS A 33 12.66 -25.67 29.71
C CYS A 33 11.14 -25.86 29.69
N LEU A 34 10.39 -24.91 30.28
CA LEU A 34 8.94 -25.01 30.44
C LEU A 34 8.19 -24.82 29.11
N GLU A 35 8.52 -23.78 28.35
CA GLU A 35 7.82 -23.39 27.12
C GLU A 35 8.09 -24.33 25.94
N SER A 36 9.31 -24.89 25.87
CA SER A 36 9.73 -25.72 24.75
C SER A 36 9.65 -27.23 24.99
N ALA A 37 9.16 -27.64 26.16
CA ALA A 37 9.26 -29.00 26.66
C ALA A 37 10.72 -29.51 26.62
N TRP A 38 11.64 -28.80 27.27
CA TRP A 38 13.07 -29.15 27.30
C TRP A 38 13.71 -29.25 25.89
N GLY A 39 13.31 -28.33 25.01
CA GLY A 39 13.74 -28.26 23.62
C GLY A 39 13.10 -29.29 22.70
N SER A 40 12.29 -30.22 23.20
CA SER A 40 11.77 -31.34 22.40
C SER A 40 10.47 -31.04 21.66
N SER A 41 9.82 -29.91 21.91
CA SER A 41 8.61 -29.53 21.17
C SER A 41 8.89 -29.40 19.67
N GLY A 42 7.89 -29.73 18.84
CA GLY A 42 8.02 -29.60 17.38
C GLY A 42 8.44 -28.20 16.95
N LEU A 43 7.91 -27.16 17.62
CA LEU A 43 8.27 -25.77 17.36
C LEU A 43 9.73 -25.44 17.70
N ALA A 44 10.24 -25.96 18.82
CA ALA A 44 11.63 -25.79 19.21
C ALA A 44 12.62 -26.51 18.28
N GLN A 45 12.23 -27.66 17.72
CA GLN A 45 13.05 -28.43 16.80
C GLN A 45 13.03 -27.85 15.38
N GLU A 46 11.86 -27.53 14.84
CA GLU A 46 11.68 -27.06 13.46
C GLU A 46 11.96 -25.55 13.30
N GLY A 47 11.56 -24.75 14.29
CA GLY A 47 11.65 -23.30 14.29
C GLY A 47 12.82 -22.75 15.09
N LYS A 48 13.54 -23.57 15.87
CA LYS A 48 14.49 -23.11 16.90
C LYS A 48 13.85 -22.09 17.85
N ASN A 49 12.53 -22.16 18.03
CA ASN A 49 11.73 -21.20 18.78
C ASN A 49 11.31 -21.82 20.11
N LEU A 50 12.00 -21.42 21.18
CA LEU A 50 11.81 -22.00 22.51
C LEU A 50 10.57 -21.44 23.22
N PHE A 51 10.09 -20.26 22.84
CA PHE A 51 9.13 -19.47 23.62
C PHE A 51 7.78 -19.29 22.94
N GLY A 52 7.53 -20.01 21.84
CA GLY A 52 6.25 -19.89 21.13
C GLY A 52 6.02 -18.53 20.49
N ILE A 53 7.08 -17.76 20.21
CA ILE A 53 6.95 -16.40 19.69
C ILE A 53 6.38 -16.46 18.27
N LYS A 54 5.18 -15.91 18.11
CA LYS A 54 4.48 -15.85 16.82
C LYS A 54 5.11 -14.78 15.91
N GLY A 55 5.00 -14.97 14.59
CA GLY A 55 5.50 -14.05 13.58
C GLY A 55 6.65 -14.62 12.76
N THR A 56 7.53 -13.74 12.27
CA THR A 56 8.72 -14.08 11.47
C THR A 56 9.97 -13.51 12.14
N TYR A 57 11.12 -14.16 11.96
CA TYR A 57 12.43 -13.64 12.37
C TYR A 57 13.31 -13.50 11.13
N ASN A 58 13.66 -12.27 10.76
CA ASN A 58 14.33 -11.95 9.49
C ASN A 58 13.63 -12.63 8.29
N GLY A 59 12.29 -12.55 8.26
CA GLY A 59 11.45 -13.18 7.24
C GLY A 59 11.23 -14.70 7.39
N LYS A 60 11.96 -15.40 8.26
CA LYS A 60 11.84 -16.86 8.44
C LYS A 60 10.76 -17.21 9.46
N TYR A 61 9.96 -18.23 9.15
CA TYR A 61 8.94 -18.80 10.06
C TYR A 61 8.75 -20.30 9.85
N VAL A 62 8.05 -20.94 10.79
CA VAL A 62 7.42 -22.25 10.64
C VAL A 62 5.91 -22.11 10.84
N LEU A 63 5.11 -22.81 10.03
CA LEU A 63 3.66 -22.86 10.19
C LEU A 63 3.31 -24.04 11.08
N MET A 64 2.72 -23.78 12.25
CA MET A 64 2.27 -24.82 13.15
C MET A 64 0.81 -24.60 13.56
N TRP A 65 0.12 -25.71 13.82
CA TRP A 65 -1.21 -25.68 14.41
C TRP A 65 -1.12 -25.16 15.84
N THR A 66 -1.92 -24.16 16.17
CA THR A 66 -2.10 -23.63 17.51
C THR A 66 -3.58 -23.62 17.86
N THR A 67 -3.86 -23.71 19.15
CA THR A 67 -5.22 -23.59 19.67
C THR A 67 -5.41 -22.14 20.11
N GLU A 68 -6.16 -21.38 19.33
CA GLU A 68 -6.66 -20.08 19.76
C GLU A 68 -7.95 -20.29 20.53
N TYR A 69 -8.25 -19.37 21.43
CA TYR A 69 -9.54 -19.35 22.11
C TYR A 69 -10.31 -18.17 21.53
N ASP A 70 -11.51 -18.43 21.01
CA ASP A 70 -12.41 -17.37 20.58
C ASP A 70 -12.89 -16.54 21.78
N ASN A 71 -13.67 -15.50 21.51
CA ASN A 71 -14.17 -14.59 22.54
C ASN A 71 -15.10 -15.28 23.57
N SER A 72 -15.57 -16.49 23.30
CA SER A 72 -16.37 -17.31 24.22
C SER A 72 -15.53 -18.26 25.08
N GLY A 73 -14.22 -18.32 24.84
CA GLY A 73 -13.31 -19.26 25.47
C GLY A 73 -13.36 -20.66 24.85
N SER A 74 -13.94 -20.81 23.65
CA SER A 74 -13.96 -22.09 22.95
C SER A 74 -12.67 -22.27 22.15
N PRO A 75 -12.00 -23.43 22.25
CA PRO A 75 -10.73 -23.68 21.57
C PRO A 75 -10.94 -23.97 20.09
N THR A 76 -10.29 -23.20 19.23
CA THR A 76 -10.26 -23.39 17.77
C THR A 76 -8.83 -23.61 17.31
N ARG A 77 -8.63 -24.63 16.47
CA ARG A 77 -7.30 -24.97 15.93
C ARG A 77 -7.07 -24.22 14.62
N VAL A 78 -6.05 -23.37 14.59
CA VAL A 78 -5.66 -22.59 13.41
C VAL A 78 -4.17 -22.77 13.14
N LYS A 79 -3.74 -22.58 11.89
CA LYS A 79 -2.29 -22.51 11.59
C LYS A 79 -1.81 -21.09 11.86
N ALA A 80 -0.82 -20.95 12.71
CA ALA A 80 -0.14 -19.67 12.98
C ALA A 80 1.31 -19.74 12.52
N LYS A 81 1.86 -18.59 12.11
CA LYS A 81 3.31 -18.44 11.88
C LYS A 81 4.00 -18.28 13.22
N PHE A 82 5.01 -19.09 13.47
CA PHE A 82 5.95 -18.93 14.57
C PHE A 82 7.33 -18.55 14.03
N ARG A 83 8.00 -17.61 14.69
CA ARG A 83 9.33 -17.13 14.29
C ARG A 83 10.27 -18.32 14.12
N LYS A 84 11.06 -18.34 13.04
CA LYS A 84 12.10 -19.36 12.82
C LYS A 84 13.49 -18.74 12.99
N TYR A 85 14.19 -19.15 14.02
CA TYR A 85 15.50 -18.60 14.36
C TYR A 85 16.64 -19.40 13.72
N PRO A 86 17.80 -18.76 13.48
CA PRO A 86 19.02 -19.45 13.07
C PRO A 86 19.52 -20.44 14.13
N SER A 87 19.41 -20.09 15.41
CA SER A 87 19.77 -20.93 16.55
C SER A 87 18.89 -20.63 17.77
N TRP A 88 19.08 -21.38 18.86
CA TRP A 88 18.39 -21.08 20.12
C TRP A 88 18.89 -19.78 20.75
N TYR A 89 20.11 -19.32 20.45
CA TYR A 89 20.62 -18.03 20.93
C TYR A 89 19.73 -16.87 20.51
N GLU A 90 19.33 -16.80 19.23
CA GLU A 90 18.45 -15.73 18.77
C GLU A 90 17.06 -15.83 19.40
N SER A 91 16.56 -17.04 19.68
CA SER A 91 15.30 -17.22 20.42
C SER A 91 15.40 -16.68 21.86
N LEU A 92 16.55 -16.87 22.54
CA LEU A 92 16.81 -16.35 23.88
C LEU A 92 16.97 -14.83 23.88
N GLN A 93 17.64 -14.29 22.86
CA GLN A 93 17.78 -12.85 22.66
C GLN A 93 16.43 -12.18 22.39
N ASP A 94 15.54 -12.84 21.67
CA ASP A 94 14.21 -12.30 21.37
C ASP A 94 13.32 -12.24 22.63
N LEU A 95 13.38 -13.25 23.49
CA LEU A 95 12.74 -13.19 24.81
C LEU A 95 13.31 -12.02 25.65
N ALA A 96 14.63 -11.84 25.65
CA ALA A 96 15.26 -10.74 26.38
C ALA A 96 14.78 -9.37 25.86
N LYS A 97 14.65 -9.21 24.55
CA LYS A 97 14.10 -8.00 23.93
C LYS A 97 12.65 -7.75 24.35
N ILE A 98 11.83 -8.79 24.50
CA ILE A 98 10.46 -8.65 25.04
C ILE A 98 10.50 -8.08 26.47
N TYR A 99 11.45 -8.52 27.30
CA TYR A 99 11.58 -7.98 28.66
C TYR A 99 12.11 -6.54 28.69
N ILE A 100 13.10 -6.22 27.86
CA ILE A 100 13.67 -4.87 27.78
C ILE A 100 12.65 -3.87 27.23
N ASN A 101 11.94 -4.23 26.17
CA ASN A 101 11.07 -3.31 25.44
C ASN A 101 9.62 -3.33 25.93
N GLY A 102 9.24 -4.28 26.78
CA GLY A 102 7.86 -4.45 27.22
C GLY A 102 6.93 -4.84 26.06
N THR A 103 5.69 -4.36 26.11
CA THR A 103 4.73 -4.47 25.01
C THR A 103 4.45 -3.09 24.40
N SER A 104 3.79 -3.01 23.23
CA SER A 104 3.52 -1.74 22.54
C SER A 104 2.64 -0.82 23.36
N TRP A 105 1.75 -1.42 24.15
CA TRP A 105 0.84 -0.74 25.05
C TRP A 105 1.43 -0.50 26.45
N ASN A 106 2.55 -1.16 26.79
CA ASN A 106 3.25 -0.91 28.04
C ASN A 106 4.75 -1.25 27.90
N PRO A 107 5.58 -0.28 27.51
CA PRO A 107 7.02 -0.50 27.37
C PRO A 107 7.69 -0.81 28.71
N ASN A 108 7.02 -0.56 29.84
CA ASN A 108 7.51 -0.85 31.18
C ASN A 108 6.94 -2.17 31.75
N LEU A 109 6.20 -2.97 30.96
CA LEU A 109 5.46 -4.14 31.45
C LEU A 109 6.34 -5.12 32.24
N TYR A 110 7.53 -5.39 31.72
CA TYR A 110 8.50 -6.32 32.32
C TYR A 110 9.65 -5.61 33.04
N LYS A 111 9.54 -4.29 33.29
CA LYS A 111 10.64 -3.50 33.91
C LYS A 111 11.10 -4.07 35.26
N ALA A 112 10.18 -4.67 36.03
CA ALA A 112 10.50 -5.31 37.31
C ALA A 112 11.29 -6.62 37.20
N VAL A 113 11.44 -7.18 35.99
CA VAL A 113 12.27 -8.35 35.70
C VAL A 113 13.73 -7.94 35.49
N ILE A 114 13.96 -6.75 34.94
CA ILE A 114 15.28 -6.23 34.58
C ILE A 114 16.01 -5.77 35.85
N GLY A 115 17.16 -6.37 36.12
CA GLY A 115 18.02 -6.09 37.28
C GLY A 115 17.54 -6.66 38.60
N GLU A 116 16.52 -7.51 38.59
CA GLU A 116 16.17 -8.30 39.76
C GLU A 116 17.21 -9.41 39.98
N THR A 117 17.63 -9.59 41.24
CA THR A 117 18.65 -10.55 41.66
C THR A 117 18.08 -11.79 42.33
N ASP A 118 16.81 -11.73 42.77
CA ASP A 118 16.10 -12.85 43.38
C ASP A 118 15.17 -13.51 42.35
N TYR A 119 15.51 -14.74 41.94
CA TYR A 119 14.73 -15.48 40.95
C TYR A 119 13.25 -15.66 41.35
N LYS A 120 12.92 -15.72 42.65
CA LYS A 120 11.53 -15.84 43.11
C LYS A 120 10.74 -14.56 42.87
N LYS A 121 11.39 -13.40 42.99
CA LYS A 121 10.80 -12.11 42.67
C LYS A 121 10.72 -11.92 41.16
N ALA A 122 11.74 -12.35 40.42
CA ALA A 122 11.75 -12.26 38.96
C ALA A 122 10.62 -13.11 38.34
N THR A 123 10.44 -14.37 38.77
CA THR A 123 9.34 -15.22 38.29
C THR A 123 7.97 -14.67 38.69
N ALA A 124 7.84 -14.11 39.89
CA ALA A 124 6.62 -13.42 40.32
C ALA A 124 6.34 -12.16 39.49
N ALA A 125 7.38 -11.41 39.10
CA ALA A 125 7.26 -10.25 38.24
C ALA A 125 6.81 -10.62 36.83
N VAL A 126 7.37 -11.69 36.24
CA VAL A 126 6.93 -12.23 34.94
C VAL A 126 5.46 -12.67 34.97
N GLN A 127 5.05 -13.37 36.03
CA GLN A 127 3.64 -13.76 36.20
C GLN A 127 2.73 -12.53 36.39
N LYS A 128 3.13 -11.57 37.22
CA LYS A 128 2.37 -10.33 37.46
C LYS A 128 2.23 -9.49 36.19
N ALA A 129 3.24 -9.52 35.32
CA ALA A 129 3.23 -8.88 34.02
C ALA A 129 2.30 -9.57 33.00
N GLY A 130 1.75 -10.74 33.33
CA GLY A 130 0.76 -11.44 32.50
C GLY A 130 1.36 -12.29 31.39
N TYR A 131 2.61 -12.75 31.52
CA TYR A 131 3.29 -13.56 30.51
C TYR A 131 2.55 -14.87 30.18
N ALA A 132 1.98 -15.53 31.20
CA ALA A 132 1.21 -16.75 31.04
C ALA A 132 -0.14 -16.65 31.76
N THR A 133 -1.17 -17.30 31.22
CA THR A 133 -2.51 -17.38 31.82
C THR A 133 -2.60 -18.40 32.97
N ASP A 134 -1.56 -19.22 33.16
CA ASP A 134 -1.48 -20.20 34.24
C ASP A 134 -1.24 -19.51 35.60
N PRO A 135 -2.15 -19.64 36.59
CA PRO A 135 -1.98 -19.03 37.90
C PRO A 135 -0.78 -19.59 38.69
N ASN A 136 -0.25 -20.75 38.30
CA ASN A 136 0.90 -21.41 38.95
C ASN A 136 2.21 -21.22 38.18
N TYR A 137 2.26 -20.33 37.19
CA TYR A 137 3.41 -20.17 36.30
C TYR A 137 4.72 -19.91 37.06
N ALA A 138 4.75 -18.93 37.97
CA ALA A 138 5.94 -18.61 38.77
C ALA A 138 6.36 -19.78 39.66
N THR A 139 5.40 -20.52 40.23
CA THR A 139 5.68 -21.72 41.04
C THR A 139 6.35 -22.82 40.21
N LYS A 140 5.90 -23.04 38.97
CA LYS A 140 6.51 -24.00 38.04
C LYS A 140 7.94 -23.61 37.68
N LEU A 141 8.18 -22.33 37.34
CA LEU A 141 9.52 -21.82 37.08
C LEU A 141 10.43 -21.96 38.31
N ASN A 142 9.94 -21.59 39.51
CA ASN A 142 10.70 -21.73 40.75
C ASN A 142 11.08 -23.18 41.04
N SER A 143 10.19 -24.13 40.75
CA SER A 143 10.45 -25.57 40.91
C SER A 143 11.56 -26.05 39.95
N ILE A 144 11.53 -25.62 38.69
CA ILE A 144 12.60 -25.93 37.71
C ILE A 144 13.93 -25.34 38.19
N ILE A 145 13.96 -24.06 38.58
CA ILE A 145 15.15 -23.36 39.06
C ILE A 145 15.76 -24.08 40.27
N SER A 146 14.95 -24.46 41.27
CA SER A 146 15.45 -25.16 42.45
C SER A 146 15.91 -26.58 42.16
N THR A 147 15.16 -27.32 41.34
CA THR A 147 15.44 -28.74 41.05
C THR A 147 16.76 -28.91 40.31
N TYR A 148 17.03 -28.04 39.34
CA TYR A 148 18.23 -28.09 38.51
C TYR A 148 19.32 -27.11 38.96
N LYS A 149 19.12 -26.45 40.11
CA LYS A 149 20.06 -25.49 40.71
C LYS A 149 20.51 -24.41 39.72
N LEU A 150 19.57 -23.83 38.98
CA LEU A 150 19.87 -22.94 37.86
C LEU A 150 20.48 -21.59 38.27
N THR A 151 20.36 -21.20 39.55
CA THR A 151 20.98 -19.97 40.07
C THR A 151 22.50 -19.96 39.98
N GLN A 152 23.14 -21.13 39.77
CA GLN A 152 24.57 -21.21 39.48
C GLN A 152 24.96 -20.47 38.19
N TYR A 153 24.01 -20.26 37.27
CA TYR A 153 24.21 -19.51 36.03
C TYR A 153 23.98 -18.00 36.18
N ASP A 154 23.44 -17.54 37.32
CA ASP A 154 23.27 -16.10 37.59
C ASP A 154 24.56 -15.43 38.08
N ASN A 155 25.70 -16.08 37.86
CA ASN A 155 27.03 -15.51 38.05
C ASN A 155 27.74 -15.43 36.70
N THR A 156 28.20 -14.23 36.33
CA THR A 156 28.87 -13.93 35.04
C THR A 156 30.37 -13.65 35.21
N ASP A 157 30.91 -13.77 36.43
CA ASP A 157 32.34 -13.63 36.72
C ASP A 157 33.13 -14.71 35.95
N GLY A 158 33.76 -14.32 34.84
CA GLY A 158 34.60 -15.19 34.00
C GLY A 158 34.17 -15.37 32.54
N LEU A 159 33.06 -14.77 32.10
CA LEU A 159 32.64 -14.81 30.68
C LEU A 159 33.29 -13.67 29.86
N PRO A 160 33.82 -13.94 28.65
CA PRO A 160 34.43 -12.91 27.80
C PRO A 160 33.43 -11.80 27.42
N ASP A 161 33.91 -10.58 27.24
CA ASP A 161 33.13 -9.46 26.66
C ASP A 161 33.01 -9.66 25.13
N GLU A 162 31.82 -9.43 24.56
CA GLU A 162 31.62 -9.43 23.10
C GLU A 162 32.29 -8.20 22.46
N PRO A 163 32.86 -8.29 21.25
CA PRO A 163 33.32 -7.13 20.50
C PRO A 163 32.12 -6.29 20.01
N ASP A 164 32.25 -4.95 20.08
CA ASP A 164 31.24 -4.00 19.60
C ASP A 164 30.93 -4.19 18.10
N ASN A 165 29.63 -4.27 17.78
CA ASN A 165 29.10 -4.20 16.41
C ASN A 165 28.82 -2.72 16.10
N PRO A 166 29.36 -2.13 15.00
CA PRO A 166 29.39 -0.68 14.83
C PRO A 166 28.00 -0.05 14.69
N ASP A 167 27.90 1.12 15.31
CA ASP A 167 26.73 1.96 15.53
C ASP A 167 25.90 2.31 14.28
N ASN A 168 24.58 2.28 14.47
CA ASN A 168 23.63 3.09 13.72
C ASN A 168 23.59 4.47 14.41
N PRO A 169 23.90 5.60 13.75
CA PRO A 169 24.04 6.87 14.45
C PRO A 169 22.68 7.35 14.99
N ALA A 170 22.73 7.96 16.19
CA ALA A 170 21.57 8.54 16.86
C ALA A 170 20.93 9.67 16.05
N PRO A 171 19.59 9.79 16.02
CA PRO A 171 18.94 10.91 15.34
C PRO A 171 19.07 12.21 16.15
N GLU A 172 19.55 13.27 15.51
CA GLU A 172 19.53 14.63 16.04
C GLU A 172 18.10 15.20 16.15
N PRO A 173 17.86 16.18 17.06
CA PRO A 173 16.52 16.72 17.29
C PRO A 173 16.11 17.76 16.23
N GLY A 174 15.10 17.42 15.42
CA GLY A 174 14.40 18.34 14.50
C GLY A 174 13.33 19.20 15.19
N PRO A 175 12.89 20.32 14.58
CA PRO A 175 12.30 21.45 15.27
C PRO A 175 10.87 21.21 15.77
N SER A 176 10.56 21.72 16.97
CA SER A 176 9.20 21.73 17.53
C SER A 176 8.43 22.99 17.10
N PHE A 177 7.24 22.83 16.52
CA PHE A 177 6.18 23.84 16.58
C PHE A 177 4.80 23.18 16.73
N PRO A 178 3.84 23.85 17.39
CA PRO A 178 2.76 23.19 18.12
C PRO A 178 1.51 23.00 17.25
N SER A 179 1.00 21.78 17.17
CA SER A 179 -0.39 21.53 16.78
C SER A 179 -1.16 21.07 18.01
N LYS A 180 -2.22 21.78 18.38
CA LYS A 180 -3.14 21.38 19.45
C LYS A 180 -3.72 20.01 19.12
N GLU A 181 -3.33 19.00 19.90
CA GLU A 181 -3.93 17.67 19.92
C GLU A 181 -5.42 17.74 20.26
N TYR A 182 -6.23 17.04 19.47
CA TYR A 182 -7.50 16.51 19.91
C TYR A 182 -7.22 15.30 20.81
N ALA A 183 -7.64 15.37 22.08
CA ALA A 183 -7.43 14.31 23.05
C ALA A 183 -8.35 13.13 22.76
N GLY A 184 -7.85 12.16 21.99
CA GLY A 184 -8.52 10.90 21.67
C GLY A 184 -8.82 10.08 22.93
N LYS A 185 -9.94 10.38 23.58
CA LYS A 185 -10.63 9.47 24.48
C LYS A 185 -11.77 8.83 23.71
N ASP A 186 -11.69 7.51 23.63
CA ASP A 186 -12.73 6.52 23.36
C ASP A 186 -12.53 5.69 22.08
N VAL A 187 -11.57 4.75 22.11
CA VAL A 187 -11.75 3.33 21.68
C VAL A 187 -10.72 2.47 22.43
N THR A 188 -11.14 1.42 23.13
CA THR A 188 -10.22 0.48 23.81
C THR A 188 -9.69 -0.58 22.84
N LEU A 189 -8.39 -0.53 22.52
CA LEU A 189 -7.68 -1.55 21.74
C LEU A 189 -7.58 -2.91 22.45
N ASN A 190 -7.56 -3.97 21.62
CA ASN A 190 -7.36 -5.36 22.01
C ASN A 190 -5.96 -5.59 22.62
N LYS A 191 -5.89 -5.97 23.91
CA LYS A 191 -4.65 -5.97 24.74
C LYS A 191 -3.72 -7.19 24.56
N LYS A 192 -3.83 -7.94 23.45
CA LYS A 192 -3.11 -9.23 23.26
C LYS A 192 -2.13 -9.31 22.09
N LEU A 193 -1.85 -8.21 21.37
CA LEU A 193 -0.87 -8.24 20.27
C LEU A 193 0.55 -7.81 20.74
N PRO A 194 1.63 -8.55 20.38
CA PRO A 194 3.01 -8.16 20.65
C PRO A 194 3.40 -6.83 19.97
N ALA A 195 4.39 -6.14 20.53
CA ALA A 195 4.69 -4.73 20.28
C ALA A 195 5.41 -4.38 18.98
N ASP A 196 6.02 -5.37 18.38
CA ASP A 196 7.18 -5.21 17.51
C ASP A 196 6.89 -5.63 16.06
N VAL A 197 5.62 -5.83 15.73
CA VAL A 197 5.14 -5.94 14.34
C VAL A 197 3.87 -5.09 14.19
N TYR A 198 3.99 -3.95 13.51
CA TYR A 198 2.84 -3.18 13.06
C TYR A 198 2.23 -3.92 11.86
N PHE A 199 1.12 -4.62 12.09
CA PHE A 199 0.31 -5.15 11.00
C PHE A 199 -0.63 -4.05 10.54
N PRO A 200 -0.68 -3.74 9.25
CA PRO A 200 -1.70 -2.85 8.71
C PRO A 200 -3.09 -3.39 9.08
N GLN A 201 -3.94 -2.52 9.62
CA GLN A 201 -5.27 -2.89 10.07
C GLN A 201 -6.34 -2.26 9.19
N LEU A 202 -7.50 -2.93 9.15
CA LEU A 202 -8.73 -2.39 8.60
C LEU A 202 -9.75 -2.30 9.72
N HIS A 203 -10.40 -1.15 9.88
CA HIS A 203 -11.50 -0.98 10.81
C HIS A 203 -12.72 -0.46 10.07
N VAL A 204 -13.91 -0.91 10.48
CA VAL A 204 -15.18 -0.28 10.13
C VAL A 204 -15.71 0.54 11.28
N SER A 205 -16.28 1.68 10.95
CA SER A 205 -16.91 2.59 11.88
C SER A 205 -18.31 2.96 11.42
N SER A 206 -19.23 3.13 12.35
CA SER A 206 -20.48 3.85 12.08
C SER A 206 -20.19 5.26 11.52
N LYS A 207 -21.13 5.81 10.76
CA LYS A 207 -21.03 7.12 10.10
C LYS A 207 -20.66 8.28 11.05
N ASP A 208 -21.08 8.21 12.31
CA ASP A 208 -20.78 9.19 13.36
C ASP A 208 -19.39 8.99 14.03
N GLY A 209 -18.71 7.88 13.77
CA GLY A 209 -17.41 7.58 14.37
C GLY A 209 -17.49 6.87 15.74
N GLU A 210 -18.68 6.59 16.26
CA GLU A 210 -18.83 6.10 17.65
C GLU A 210 -18.57 4.60 17.80
N GLN A 211 -18.97 3.79 16.82
CA GLN A 211 -18.80 2.34 16.86
C GLN A 211 -17.68 1.93 15.92
N VAL A 212 -16.49 1.66 16.44
CA VAL A 212 -15.32 1.24 15.65
C VAL A 212 -14.97 -0.21 15.95
N VAL A 213 -14.87 -1.04 14.92
CA VAL A 213 -14.54 -2.47 15.02
C VAL A 213 -13.50 -2.86 13.97
N GLU A 214 -12.52 -3.65 14.37
CA GLU A 214 -11.49 -4.18 13.46
C GLU A 214 -12.08 -5.27 12.56
N ILE A 215 -11.79 -5.20 11.25
CA ILE A 215 -12.11 -6.24 10.27
C ILE A 215 -10.85 -7.09 10.07
N THR A 216 -11.01 -8.40 10.22
CA THR A 216 -9.92 -9.37 10.02
C THR A 216 -10.31 -10.43 9.00
N GLY A 217 -9.31 -11.09 8.42
CA GLY A 217 -9.51 -12.23 7.51
C GLY A 217 -10.03 -11.87 6.12
N VAL A 218 -9.89 -10.62 5.70
CA VAL A 218 -10.23 -10.15 4.35
C VAL A 218 -8.97 -9.87 3.54
N THR A 219 -9.10 -9.95 2.22
CA THR A 219 -8.10 -9.46 1.26
C THR A 219 -8.64 -8.19 0.65
N VAL A 220 -7.82 -7.15 0.65
CA VAL A 220 -8.20 -5.83 0.13
C VAL A 220 -7.57 -5.63 -1.23
N ASP A 221 -8.39 -5.22 -2.20
CA ASP A 221 -7.94 -4.84 -3.53
C ASP A 221 -7.87 -3.31 -3.63
N LEU A 222 -6.84 -2.70 -3.03
CA LEU A 222 -6.66 -1.25 -3.04
C LEU A 222 -6.01 -0.78 -4.34
N THR A 223 -6.69 0.14 -5.04
CA THR A 223 -6.16 0.85 -6.20
C THR A 223 -5.78 2.27 -5.80
N ASP A 224 -4.57 2.67 -6.15
CA ASP A 224 -4.02 4.01 -5.90
C ASP A 224 -3.33 4.57 -7.14
N ASP A 225 -3.74 5.76 -7.57
CA ASP A 225 -3.24 6.44 -8.76
C ASP A 225 -2.60 7.81 -8.45
N ARG A 226 -2.20 8.52 -9.51
CA ARG A 226 -1.50 9.82 -9.45
C ARG A 226 -2.43 11.04 -9.36
N THR A 227 -3.74 10.84 -9.35
CA THR A 227 -4.76 11.90 -9.22
C THR A 227 -5.16 12.13 -7.77
N GLY A 228 -4.64 11.30 -6.85
CA GLY A 228 -5.06 11.28 -5.44
C GLY A 228 -6.33 10.48 -5.21
N LYS A 229 -6.97 9.96 -6.26
CA LYS A 229 -8.13 9.08 -6.13
C LYS A 229 -7.66 7.69 -5.71
N LYS A 230 -8.26 7.19 -4.63
CA LYS A 230 -8.01 5.87 -4.06
C LYS A 230 -9.33 5.19 -3.79
N SER A 231 -9.40 3.90 -4.10
CA SER A 231 -10.56 3.07 -3.79
C SER A 231 -10.14 1.64 -3.58
N PHE A 232 -10.86 0.90 -2.74
CA PHE A 232 -10.64 -0.52 -2.58
C PHE A 232 -11.93 -1.29 -2.49
N THR A 233 -11.84 -2.58 -2.82
CA THR A 233 -12.91 -3.55 -2.66
C THR A 233 -12.43 -4.71 -1.82
N PHE A 234 -13.33 -5.30 -1.02
CA PHE A 234 -13.09 -6.58 -0.37
C PHE A 234 -14.40 -7.34 -0.21
N THR A 235 -14.30 -8.65 -0.02
CA THR A 235 -15.44 -9.53 0.19
C THR A 235 -15.31 -10.20 1.55
N ILE A 236 -16.41 -10.25 2.30
CA ILE A 236 -16.49 -10.89 3.61
C ILE A 236 -17.75 -11.74 3.73
N GLY A 237 -17.60 -12.99 4.20
CA GLY A 237 -18.72 -13.86 4.54
C GLY A 237 -19.20 -13.62 5.96
N ARG A 238 -20.52 -13.70 6.19
CA ARG A 238 -21.10 -13.62 7.53
C ARG A 238 -20.83 -14.92 8.30
N THR A 239 -20.28 -14.79 9.48
CA THR A 239 -20.07 -15.86 10.46
C THR A 239 -20.82 -15.53 11.76
N PRO A 240 -20.89 -16.47 12.71
CA PRO A 240 -21.41 -16.16 14.05
C PRO A 240 -20.58 -15.11 14.80
N ASP A 241 -19.28 -15.01 14.49
CA ASP A 241 -18.32 -14.22 15.26
C ASP A 241 -18.10 -12.80 14.72
N ASN A 242 -18.42 -12.55 13.43
CA ASN A 242 -18.20 -11.26 12.79
C ASN A 242 -19.50 -10.46 12.54
N GLY A 243 -20.56 -10.76 13.29
CA GLY A 243 -21.88 -10.17 13.07
C GLY A 243 -21.88 -8.65 13.15
N ILE A 244 -21.12 -8.07 14.08
CA ILE A 244 -21.07 -6.62 14.29
C ILE A 244 -20.36 -5.95 13.11
N GLU A 245 -19.20 -6.46 12.72
CA GLU A 245 -18.42 -6.03 11.56
C GLU A 245 -19.28 -6.12 10.31
N PHE A 246 -19.90 -7.28 10.08
CA PHE A 246 -20.72 -7.53 8.92
C PHE A 246 -21.93 -6.60 8.84
N ASP A 247 -22.58 -6.31 9.97
CA ASP A 247 -23.75 -5.44 10.03
C ASP A 247 -23.36 -3.96 9.89
N LEU A 248 -22.16 -3.54 10.34
CA LEU A 248 -21.61 -2.19 10.14
C LEU A 248 -21.16 -1.92 8.69
N LEU A 249 -21.00 -2.95 7.86
CA LEU A 249 -20.68 -2.78 6.44
C LEU A 249 -21.92 -2.36 5.65
N THR A 250 -22.26 -1.08 5.77
CA THR A 250 -23.34 -0.40 5.04
C THR A 250 -22.79 0.85 4.36
N THR A 251 -23.49 1.35 3.34
CA THR A 251 -23.11 2.62 2.69
C THR A 251 -23.03 3.76 3.70
N ASP A 252 -22.17 4.74 3.41
CA ASP A 252 -21.82 5.90 4.24
C ASP A 252 -21.07 5.62 5.54
N ASN A 253 -20.98 4.37 5.98
CA ASN A 253 -20.10 4.02 7.10
C ASN A 253 -18.63 4.14 6.68
N ILE A 254 -17.77 4.32 7.68
CA ILE A 254 -16.39 4.72 7.48
C ILE A 254 -15.49 3.49 7.58
N LEU A 255 -14.48 3.39 6.73
CA LEU A 255 -13.39 2.44 6.86
C LEU A 255 -12.09 3.18 7.14
N TYR A 256 -11.32 2.69 8.11
CA TYR A 256 -9.97 3.16 8.39
C TYR A 256 -8.98 2.07 7.98
N LEU A 257 -8.08 2.40 7.08
CA LEU A 257 -7.13 1.47 6.50
C LEU A 257 -5.69 1.97 6.67
N ASP A 258 -4.81 1.10 7.14
CA ASP A 258 -3.39 1.38 7.11
C ASP A 258 -2.80 1.04 5.74
N GLU A 259 -2.46 2.06 4.94
CA GLU A 259 -1.80 1.86 3.66
C GLU A 259 -0.26 1.73 3.82
N LYS A 260 0.44 1.38 2.73
CA LYS A 260 1.92 1.25 2.75
C LYS A 260 2.60 2.57 3.14
N LYS A 261 2.13 3.71 2.61
CA LYS A 261 2.75 5.03 2.81
C LYS A 261 2.13 5.81 3.97
N PHE A 262 0.80 5.92 3.98
CA PHE A 262 0.06 6.67 5.00
C PHE A 262 -0.85 5.72 5.80
N ARG A 263 -0.79 5.82 7.12
CA ARG A 263 -1.58 4.98 8.02
C ARG A 263 -2.92 5.64 8.35
N HIS A 264 -3.88 4.87 8.84
CA HIS A 264 -5.21 5.36 9.25
C HIS A 264 -5.88 6.25 8.19
N GLN A 265 -5.82 5.83 6.94
CA GLN A 265 -6.48 6.51 5.84
C GLN A 265 -7.98 6.24 5.90
N LYS A 266 -8.75 7.32 5.74
CA LYS A 266 -10.20 7.32 5.89
C LYS A 266 -10.88 7.12 4.55
N TYR A 267 -11.79 6.16 4.51
CA TYR A 267 -12.62 5.83 3.36
C TYR A 267 -14.08 5.82 3.77
N TYR A 268 -14.97 6.11 2.83
CA TYR A 268 -16.40 5.88 2.99
C TYR A 268 -16.81 4.68 2.14
N ILE A 269 -17.66 3.83 2.71
CA ILE A 269 -18.30 2.74 1.98
C ILE A 269 -19.28 3.38 0.99
N THR A 270 -18.97 3.22 -0.30
CA THR A 270 -19.77 3.79 -1.40
C THR A 270 -20.74 2.77 -1.99
N ASP A 271 -20.42 1.47 -1.89
CA ASP A 271 -21.26 0.40 -2.41
C ASP A 271 -21.15 -0.87 -1.54
N VAL A 272 -22.28 -1.58 -1.40
CA VAL A 272 -22.36 -2.87 -0.70
C VAL A 272 -23.29 -3.79 -1.46
N GLU A 273 -22.74 -4.87 -2.00
CA GLU A 273 -23.50 -5.96 -2.60
C GLU A 273 -23.65 -7.10 -1.57
N LEU A 274 -24.89 -7.46 -1.23
CA LEU A 274 -25.19 -8.60 -0.36
C LEU A 274 -25.64 -9.80 -1.20
N ASP A 275 -24.87 -10.86 -1.18
CA ASP A 275 -25.18 -12.13 -1.83
C ASP A 275 -25.57 -13.20 -0.79
N GLN A 276 -26.55 -14.04 -1.13
CA GLN A 276 -26.96 -15.18 -0.31
C GLN A 276 -26.98 -16.45 -1.15
N GLN A 277 -26.06 -17.37 -0.86
CA GLN A 277 -26.00 -18.67 -1.53
C GLN A 277 -25.77 -19.79 -0.53
N ASN A 278 -26.52 -20.89 -0.68
CA ASN A 278 -26.42 -22.08 0.18
C ASN A 278 -26.51 -21.78 1.69
N GLY A 279 -27.28 -20.76 2.07
CA GLY A 279 -27.44 -20.34 3.47
C GLY A 279 -26.29 -19.50 4.03
N VAL A 280 -25.31 -19.13 3.20
CA VAL A 280 -24.20 -18.24 3.54
C VAL A 280 -24.50 -16.84 3.00
N LEU A 281 -24.37 -15.83 3.85
CA LEU A 281 -24.42 -14.42 3.46
C LEU A 281 -23.01 -13.93 3.19
N THR A 282 -22.82 -13.17 2.12
CA THR A 282 -21.55 -12.56 1.75
C THR A 282 -21.79 -11.11 1.37
N LYS A 283 -20.92 -10.19 1.82
CA LYS A 283 -20.91 -8.81 1.36
C LYS A 283 -19.66 -8.55 0.53
N THR A 284 -19.84 -7.97 -0.65
CA THR A 284 -18.77 -7.30 -1.39
C THR A 284 -18.91 -5.81 -1.14
N VAL A 285 -17.86 -5.19 -0.60
CA VAL A 285 -17.86 -3.80 -0.15
C VAL A 285 -16.88 -3.02 -0.99
N SER A 286 -17.33 -1.92 -1.57
CA SER A 286 -16.46 -0.96 -2.26
C SER A 286 -16.41 0.35 -1.49
N ALA A 287 -15.21 0.88 -1.32
CA ALA A 287 -14.95 2.08 -0.55
C ALA A 287 -14.07 3.06 -1.30
N SER A 288 -14.38 4.35 -1.18
CA SER A 288 -13.64 5.45 -1.80
C SER A 288 -13.04 6.34 -0.73
N HIS A 289 -11.82 6.83 -0.97
CA HIS A 289 -11.09 7.66 -0.01
C HIS A 289 -11.84 8.97 0.28
N VAL A 290 -11.69 9.48 1.49
CA VAL A 290 -12.33 10.72 1.98
C VAL A 290 -12.16 11.89 1.00
N PHE A 291 -11.01 11.96 0.35
CA PHE A 291 -10.69 12.91 -0.73
C PHE A 291 -11.76 12.93 -1.83
N SER A 292 -12.03 11.80 -2.47
CA SER A 292 -12.98 11.72 -3.58
C SER A 292 -14.42 11.96 -3.10
N VAL A 293 -14.76 11.47 -1.91
CA VAL A 293 -16.15 11.47 -1.42
C VAL A 293 -16.57 12.86 -0.95
N LEU A 294 -15.72 13.57 -0.22
CA LEU A 294 -16.08 14.87 0.34
C LEU A 294 -15.93 16.01 -0.67
N LEU A 295 -14.97 15.94 -1.60
CA LEU A 295 -14.83 16.98 -2.64
C LEU A 295 -16.01 17.00 -3.61
N VAL A 296 -16.64 15.85 -3.88
CA VAL A 296 -17.90 15.80 -4.66
C VAL A 296 -19.02 16.57 -3.98
N ASN A 297 -19.05 16.60 -2.65
CA ASN A 297 -20.13 17.22 -1.87
C ASN A 297 -19.93 18.72 -1.62
N ASN A 298 -18.76 19.29 -1.96
CA ASN A 298 -18.51 20.71 -1.87
C ASN A 298 -18.70 21.38 -3.23
N ARG A 299 -19.50 22.45 -3.28
CA ARG A 299 -19.71 23.24 -4.50
C ARG A 299 -19.08 24.62 -4.33
N VAL A 300 -18.38 25.07 -5.38
CA VAL A 300 -17.84 26.43 -5.46
C VAL A 300 -18.68 27.19 -6.47
N ASP A 301 -19.60 28.04 -6.01
CA ASP A 301 -20.54 28.75 -6.90
C ASP A 301 -19.90 29.93 -7.66
N ASP A 302 -18.87 30.55 -7.08
CA ASP A 302 -18.17 31.68 -7.71
C ASP A 302 -17.26 31.17 -8.83
N SER A 303 -17.36 31.75 -10.02
CA SER A 303 -16.43 31.47 -11.12
C SER A 303 -15.51 32.65 -11.43
N VAL A 304 -14.29 32.34 -11.87
CA VAL A 304 -13.29 33.35 -12.23
C VAL A 304 -12.80 33.21 -13.66
N THR A 305 -12.57 34.34 -14.32
CA THR A 305 -11.97 34.40 -15.66
C THR A 305 -10.71 35.26 -15.61
N LYS A 306 -9.57 34.64 -15.33
CA LYS A 306 -8.27 35.29 -15.29
C LYS A 306 -7.15 34.27 -15.42
N LYS A 307 -5.92 34.75 -15.59
CA LYS A 307 -4.73 33.93 -15.37
C LYS A 307 -4.63 33.56 -13.89
N LEU A 308 -4.53 32.27 -13.60
CA LEU A 308 -4.33 31.73 -12.26
C LEU A 308 -2.99 31.00 -12.18
N THR A 309 -2.34 31.14 -11.03
CA THR A 309 -1.33 30.19 -10.56
C THR A 309 -2.00 28.91 -10.08
N ILE A 310 -1.26 27.80 -10.03
CA ILE A 310 -1.76 26.54 -9.47
C ILE A 310 -2.22 26.71 -8.01
N LYS A 311 -1.55 27.57 -7.24
CA LYS A 311 -1.91 27.90 -5.86
C LYS A 311 -3.28 28.58 -5.79
N GLU A 312 -3.49 29.62 -6.59
CA GLU A 312 -4.80 30.30 -6.64
C GLU A 312 -5.91 29.37 -7.09
N ALA A 313 -5.63 28.45 -8.01
CA ALA A 313 -6.60 27.46 -8.45
C ALA A 313 -6.99 26.51 -7.30
N PHE A 314 -6.03 25.97 -6.55
CA PHE A 314 -6.31 25.15 -5.36
C PHE A 314 -7.04 25.93 -4.25
N ASP A 315 -6.67 27.19 -4.01
CA ASP A 315 -7.35 28.05 -3.02
C ASP A 315 -8.84 28.25 -3.36
N ILE A 316 -9.18 28.33 -4.65
CA ILE A 316 -10.56 28.40 -5.13
C ILE A 316 -11.23 27.04 -5.04
N ALA A 317 -10.60 25.99 -5.60
CA ALA A 317 -11.17 24.65 -5.69
C ALA A 317 -11.50 24.04 -4.31
N LEU A 318 -10.69 24.33 -3.29
CA LEU A 318 -10.85 23.77 -1.94
C LEU A 318 -11.57 24.73 -0.98
N LYS A 319 -12.09 25.86 -1.47
CA LYS A 319 -12.85 26.83 -0.67
C LYS A 319 -14.05 26.15 -0.02
N GLY A 320 -14.16 26.26 1.30
CA GLY A 320 -15.26 25.66 2.08
C GLY A 320 -15.03 24.20 2.49
N THR A 321 -13.88 23.62 2.13
CA THR A 321 -13.50 22.26 2.53
C THR A 321 -12.51 22.25 3.68
N ASP A 322 -12.37 21.10 4.35
CA ASP A 322 -11.32 20.87 5.36
C ASP A 322 -9.98 20.46 4.74
N PHE A 323 -9.90 20.32 3.42
CA PHE A 323 -8.69 19.87 2.74
C PHE A 323 -7.63 20.97 2.68
N GLN A 324 -6.40 20.58 2.93
CA GLN A 324 -5.21 21.40 2.82
C GLN A 324 -4.28 20.80 1.78
N TYR A 325 -3.42 21.62 1.18
CA TYR A 325 -2.43 21.16 0.22
C TYR A 325 -1.03 21.62 0.58
N ILE A 326 -0.03 20.82 0.21
CA ILE A 326 1.39 21.12 0.37
C ILE A 326 2.08 20.87 -0.98
N PHE A 327 2.86 21.85 -1.43
CA PHE A 327 3.69 21.72 -2.60
C PHE A 327 4.99 21.00 -2.26
N GLU A 328 5.17 19.80 -2.82
CA GLU A 328 6.40 19.01 -2.73
C GLU A 328 7.38 19.36 -3.87
N THR A 329 6.90 20.11 -4.86
CA THR A 329 7.72 20.80 -5.87
C THR A 329 7.48 22.30 -5.74
N PRO A 330 8.52 23.17 -5.84
CA PRO A 330 8.32 24.61 -5.77
C PRO A 330 7.20 25.10 -6.72
N GLU A 331 6.30 25.96 -6.22
CA GLU A 331 5.16 26.47 -6.98
C GLU A 331 5.58 27.08 -8.34
N SER A 332 6.76 27.73 -8.38
CA SER A 332 7.32 28.36 -9.58
C SER A 332 7.60 27.38 -10.73
N GLU A 333 7.64 26.08 -10.46
CA GLU A 333 7.86 25.06 -11.48
C GLU A 333 6.60 24.65 -12.24
N PHE A 334 5.43 25.05 -11.75
CA PHE A 334 4.15 24.84 -12.41
C PHE A 334 3.83 26.01 -13.34
N PRO A 335 3.23 25.75 -14.51
CA PRO A 335 2.79 26.82 -15.38
C PRO A 335 1.64 27.58 -14.71
N SER A 336 1.44 28.85 -15.07
CA SER A 336 0.15 29.48 -14.86
C SER A 336 -0.76 29.15 -16.04
N ALA A 337 -2.04 28.89 -15.77
CA ALA A 337 -3.03 28.71 -16.82
C ALA A 337 -3.94 29.94 -16.87
N GLU A 338 -4.27 30.38 -18.07
CA GLU A 338 -5.45 31.22 -18.22
C GLU A 338 -6.66 30.34 -17.89
N GLN A 339 -7.64 30.87 -17.15
CA GLN A 339 -8.86 30.17 -16.75
C GLN A 339 -10.09 30.95 -17.23
N GLU A 340 -11.12 30.27 -17.75
CA GLU A 340 -12.40 30.90 -18.13
C GLU A 340 -13.52 30.22 -17.40
N GLY A 341 -14.15 30.93 -16.47
CA GLY A 341 -15.22 30.38 -15.67
C GLY A 341 -14.78 29.28 -14.69
N PHE A 342 -13.51 29.25 -14.27
CA PHE A 342 -13.03 28.29 -13.26
C PHE A 342 -13.77 28.50 -11.94
N GLY A 343 -14.52 27.48 -11.50
CA GLY A 343 -15.56 27.57 -10.48
C GLY A 343 -16.91 27.09 -11.03
N ASP A 344 -18.01 27.37 -10.34
CA ASP A 344 -19.38 26.89 -10.64
C ASP A 344 -19.51 25.35 -10.78
N GLU A 345 -18.58 24.62 -10.17
CA GLU A 345 -18.44 23.17 -10.23
C GLU A 345 -18.27 22.62 -8.81
N ASN A 346 -18.35 21.30 -8.66
CA ASN A 346 -17.96 20.69 -7.39
C ASN A 346 -16.42 20.68 -7.25
N SER A 347 -15.92 20.59 -6.03
CA SER A 347 -14.47 20.66 -5.80
C SER A 347 -13.71 19.51 -6.45
N THR A 348 -14.33 18.34 -6.68
CA THR A 348 -13.63 17.25 -7.38
C THR A 348 -13.41 17.55 -8.85
N GLU A 349 -14.38 18.17 -9.52
CA GLU A 349 -14.29 18.58 -10.93
C GLU A 349 -13.24 19.68 -11.08
N LEU A 350 -13.21 20.65 -10.17
CA LEU A 350 -12.19 21.71 -10.18
C LEU A 350 -10.78 21.16 -9.92
N VAL A 351 -10.64 20.14 -9.07
CA VAL A 351 -9.34 19.48 -8.87
C VAL A 351 -8.93 18.66 -10.11
N ASP A 352 -9.87 17.99 -10.78
CA ASP A 352 -9.61 17.31 -12.04
C ASP A 352 -9.19 18.31 -13.15
N GLU A 353 -9.85 19.47 -13.23
CA GLU A 353 -9.46 20.57 -14.14
C GLU A 353 -8.06 21.10 -13.79
N ILE A 354 -7.72 21.24 -12.49
CA ILE A 354 -6.36 21.60 -12.07
C ILE A 354 -5.33 20.55 -12.55
N ILE A 355 -5.64 19.26 -12.41
CA ILE A 355 -4.76 18.17 -12.89
C ILE A 355 -4.55 18.29 -14.40
N GLU A 356 -5.61 18.54 -15.17
CA GLU A 356 -5.55 18.64 -16.63
C GLU A 356 -4.78 19.89 -17.11
N ASP A 357 -4.99 21.04 -16.46
CA ASP A 357 -4.46 22.30 -16.93
C ASP A 357 -3.03 22.59 -16.47
N TYR A 358 -2.70 22.19 -15.25
CA TYR A 358 -1.40 22.48 -14.64
C TYR A 358 -0.47 21.26 -14.66
N GLY A 359 -1.01 20.07 -14.92
CA GLY A 359 -0.27 18.80 -14.91
C GLY A 359 0.31 18.34 -13.56
N PRO A 360 -0.21 18.73 -12.37
CA PRO A 360 0.29 18.17 -11.12
C PRO A 360 -0.07 16.71 -10.98
N GLU A 361 0.64 16.06 -10.07
CA GLU A 361 0.32 14.74 -9.57
C GLU A 361 0.08 14.84 -8.07
N LEU A 362 -0.96 14.16 -7.59
CA LEU A 362 -1.44 14.27 -6.23
C LEU A 362 -1.24 12.94 -5.48
N ASP A 363 -0.82 13.06 -4.22
CA ASP A 363 -0.83 11.96 -3.25
C ASP A 363 -1.53 12.44 -1.99
N VAL A 364 -2.52 11.69 -1.52
CA VAL A 364 -3.42 12.15 -0.46
C VAL A 364 -3.15 11.39 0.83
N ASP A 365 -3.03 12.15 1.92
CA ASP A 365 -2.99 11.70 3.31
C ASP A 365 -4.22 12.28 4.02
N ASN A 366 -5.34 11.55 3.99
CA ASN A 366 -6.63 12.02 4.46
C ASN A 366 -6.98 13.41 3.90
N TYR A 367 -6.96 14.45 4.75
CA TYR A 367 -7.30 15.83 4.42
C TYR A 367 -6.12 16.65 3.89
N LYS A 368 -4.95 16.03 3.72
CA LYS A 368 -3.74 16.68 3.20
C LYS A 368 -3.42 16.17 1.80
N ILE A 369 -3.29 17.10 0.86
CA ILE A 369 -2.99 16.83 -0.55
C ILE A 369 -1.53 17.21 -0.81
N HIS A 370 -0.68 16.23 -1.11
CA HIS A 370 0.70 16.46 -1.52
C HIS A 370 0.75 16.67 -3.03
N VAL A 371 1.23 17.84 -3.46
CA VAL A 371 1.22 18.28 -4.86
C VAL A 371 2.63 18.24 -5.44
N TYR A 372 2.82 17.41 -6.47
CA TYR A 372 4.09 17.23 -7.16
C TYR A 372 3.95 17.66 -8.62
N LYS A 373 5.02 18.18 -9.22
CA LYS A 373 5.07 18.32 -10.69
C LYS A 373 5.23 16.97 -11.36
N LYS A 374 6.00 16.09 -10.74
CA LYS A 374 6.21 14.70 -11.16
C LYS A 374 6.65 13.88 -9.95
N MET A 375 5.86 12.87 -9.58
CA MET A 375 6.22 11.93 -8.52
C MET A 375 7.14 10.82 -9.02
N GLY A 376 7.90 10.24 -8.09
CA GLY A 376 8.72 9.07 -8.32
C GLY A 376 10.10 9.39 -8.91
N SER A 377 10.88 8.33 -9.02
CA SER A 377 12.28 8.33 -9.43
C SER A 377 12.51 7.23 -10.47
N ARG A 378 13.68 7.23 -11.10
CA ARG A 378 14.10 6.08 -11.90
C ARG A 378 14.66 5.02 -10.97
N ILE A 379 14.02 3.86 -10.97
CA ILE A 379 14.42 2.73 -10.14
C ILE A 379 15.45 1.91 -10.91
N ASN A 380 16.55 1.56 -10.25
CA ASN A 380 17.61 0.74 -10.85
C ASN A 380 17.29 -0.75 -10.67
N PHE A 381 16.10 -1.14 -11.13
CA PHE A 381 15.55 -2.49 -11.06
C PHE A 381 14.82 -2.79 -12.35
N THR A 382 14.97 -4.01 -12.84
CA THR A 382 14.34 -4.47 -14.08
C THR A 382 13.23 -5.46 -13.75
N LEU A 383 12.04 -5.21 -14.30
CA LEU A 383 10.97 -6.18 -14.37
C LEU A 383 11.20 -7.08 -15.59
N ASP A 384 11.56 -8.33 -15.35
CA ASP A 384 11.97 -9.29 -16.36
C ASP A 384 11.07 -10.52 -16.31
N SER A 385 10.46 -10.86 -17.44
CA SER A 385 9.51 -11.97 -17.53
C SER A 385 10.12 -13.34 -17.21
N ARG A 386 11.44 -13.46 -17.25
CA ARG A 386 12.17 -14.70 -16.94
C ARG A 386 12.39 -14.88 -15.45
N TYR A 387 12.20 -13.82 -14.65
CA TYR A 387 12.56 -13.81 -13.24
C TYR A 387 11.41 -13.33 -12.35
N ASN A 388 11.10 -12.03 -12.37
CA ASN A 388 10.30 -11.34 -11.34
C ASN A 388 8.98 -10.75 -11.87
N MET A 389 8.67 -10.99 -13.15
CA MET A 389 7.46 -10.52 -13.81
C MET A 389 6.76 -11.70 -14.51
N PRO A 390 6.07 -12.61 -13.79
CA PRO A 390 5.48 -13.82 -14.38
C PRO A 390 4.48 -13.55 -15.51
N GLY A 391 3.93 -12.35 -15.61
CA GLY A 391 3.04 -11.98 -16.71
C GLY A 391 3.03 -10.49 -16.99
N ILE A 392 2.86 -10.17 -18.27
CA ILE A 392 2.61 -8.83 -18.79
C ILE A 392 1.41 -8.90 -19.73
N LYS A 393 0.57 -7.88 -19.71
CA LYS A 393 -0.58 -7.73 -20.59
C LYS A 393 -0.54 -6.36 -21.23
N ILE A 394 -0.55 -6.33 -22.56
CA ILE A 394 -0.49 -5.09 -23.32
C ILE A 394 -1.81 -4.93 -24.05
N LYS A 395 -2.59 -3.90 -23.69
CA LYS A 395 -3.83 -3.53 -24.36
C LYS A 395 -3.59 -2.27 -25.19
N THR A 396 -3.95 -2.32 -26.46
CA THR A 396 -3.96 -1.13 -27.35
C THR A 396 -5.39 -0.86 -27.77
N ASN A 397 -5.87 0.37 -27.59
CA ASN A 397 -7.21 0.81 -27.96
C ASN A 397 -7.16 2.05 -28.84
N SER A 398 -7.67 1.95 -30.07
CA SER A 398 -7.75 3.06 -31.02
C SER A 398 -9.15 3.65 -31.15
N GLN A 399 -10.13 3.16 -30.38
CA GLN A 399 -11.53 3.54 -30.49
C GLN A 399 -11.75 5.04 -30.26
N ASN A 400 -11.01 5.63 -29.32
CA ASN A 400 -11.11 7.05 -28.97
C ASN A 400 -10.12 7.94 -29.73
N SER A 401 -9.33 7.38 -30.64
CA SER A 401 -8.34 8.15 -31.37
C SER A 401 -8.99 9.00 -32.46
N THR A 402 -8.69 10.28 -32.44
CA THR A 402 -9.32 11.31 -33.28
C THR A 402 -8.26 12.12 -34.01
N THR A 403 -8.54 12.56 -35.23
CA THR A 403 -7.61 13.32 -36.07
C THR A 403 -8.04 14.77 -36.28
N ARG A 404 -9.29 15.10 -35.96
CA ARG A 404 -9.83 16.46 -36.08
C ARG A 404 -11.06 16.66 -35.19
N ALA A 405 -11.36 17.92 -34.86
CA ALA A 405 -12.54 18.31 -34.11
C ALA A 405 -12.96 19.76 -34.43
N TRP A 406 -14.25 20.05 -34.26
CA TRP A 406 -14.78 21.41 -34.28
C TRP A 406 -14.79 22.02 -32.88
N GLY A 407 -14.54 23.32 -32.79
CA GLY A 407 -14.64 24.11 -31.57
C GLY A 407 -15.57 25.30 -31.74
N TYR A 408 -16.58 25.38 -30.90
CA TYR A 408 -17.58 26.44 -30.82
C TYR A 408 -17.43 27.14 -29.47
N GLY A 409 -17.08 28.42 -29.48
CA GLY A 409 -16.96 29.23 -28.27
C GLY A 409 -18.29 29.86 -27.86
N ALA A 410 -18.20 30.94 -27.10
CA ALA A 410 -19.35 31.71 -26.63
C ALA A 410 -20.20 32.27 -27.76
N LEU A 411 -21.52 32.22 -27.59
CA LEU A 411 -22.47 32.92 -28.44
C LEU A 411 -22.45 34.42 -28.18
N LYS A 412 -22.56 35.21 -29.25
CA LYS A 412 -22.76 36.65 -29.15
C LYS A 412 -24.11 36.93 -28.50
N LYS A 413 -24.13 37.98 -27.68
CA LYS A 413 -25.35 38.45 -27.00
C LYS A 413 -26.52 38.58 -27.99
N GLY A 414 -27.61 37.86 -27.71
CA GLY A 414 -28.82 37.85 -28.53
C GLY A 414 -28.85 36.81 -29.66
N SER A 415 -27.85 35.92 -29.75
CA SER A 415 -27.90 34.72 -30.58
C SER A 415 -28.13 33.47 -29.73
N SER A 416 -28.84 32.50 -30.29
CA SER A 416 -29.09 31.17 -29.71
C SER A 416 -28.37 30.09 -30.52
N ALA A 417 -27.98 29.00 -29.86
CA ALA A 417 -27.44 27.82 -30.53
C ALA A 417 -28.43 27.18 -31.53
N ASP A 418 -29.73 27.40 -31.31
CA ASP A 418 -30.81 26.90 -32.17
C ASP A 418 -31.13 27.83 -33.35
N ASP A 419 -30.48 28.99 -33.44
CA ASP A 419 -30.66 29.89 -34.57
C ASP A 419 -30.23 29.20 -35.87
N LYS A 420 -30.88 29.55 -37.01
CA LYS A 420 -30.45 29.06 -38.32
C LYS A 420 -29.00 29.45 -38.67
N ASN A 421 -28.49 30.52 -38.08
CA ASN A 421 -27.12 30.97 -38.25
C ASN A 421 -26.59 31.58 -36.95
N PRO A 422 -26.18 30.73 -35.98
CA PRO A 422 -25.74 31.17 -34.68
C PRO A 422 -24.48 32.04 -34.81
N LYS A 423 -24.45 33.16 -34.09
CA LYS A 423 -23.32 34.09 -34.10
C LYS A 423 -22.48 33.86 -32.85
N TYR A 424 -21.20 33.56 -33.06
CA TYR A 424 -20.24 33.34 -31.99
C TYR A 424 -19.32 34.56 -31.78
N GLU A 425 -18.71 34.65 -30.60
CA GLU A 425 -17.70 35.65 -30.27
C GLU A 425 -16.48 35.56 -31.21
N PHE A 426 -16.14 34.36 -31.65
CA PHE A 426 -15.21 34.10 -32.76
C PHE A 426 -15.77 33.01 -33.67
N GLU A 427 -15.36 33.02 -34.94
CA GLU A 427 -15.78 32.00 -35.92
C GLU A 427 -15.40 30.58 -35.45
N PRO A 428 -16.32 29.59 -35.50
CA PRO A 428 -16.03 28.22 -35.12
C PRO A 428 -14.76 27.68 -35.80
N ILE A 429 -13.95 26.92 -35.04
CA ILE A 429 -12.62 26.50 -35.47
C ILE A 429 -12.64 25.01 -35.78
N LEU A 430 -12.19 24.64 -36.99
CA LEU A 430 -11.83 23.26 -37.30
C LEU A 430 -10.35 23.06 -37.02
N TYR A 431 -10.02 22.23 -36.03
CA TYR A 431 -8.66 21.78 -35.81
C TYR A 431 -8.42 20.44 -36.52
N ILE A 432 -7.32 20.35 -37.26
CA ILE A 432 -6.85 19.13 -37.93
C ILE A 432 -5.46 18.82 -37.40
N HIS A 433 -5.25 17.60 -36.92
CA HIS A 433 -3.96 17.18 -36.42
C HIS A 433 -2.92 17.17 -37.56
N PRO A 434 -1.70 17.70 -37.37
CA PRO A 434 -0.70 17.81 -38.44
C PRO A 434 -0.36 16.48 -39.14
N ASP A 435 -0.41 15.38 -38.39
CA ASP A 435 -0.11 14.03 -38.88
C ASP A 435 -1.34 13.24 -39.34
N GLU A 436 -2.51 13.86 -39.51
CA GLU A 436 -3.77 13.15 -39.81
C GLU A 436 -3.66 12.13 -40.96
N GLU A 437 -2.91 12.46 -42.02
CA GLU A 437 -2.74 11.58 -43.18
C GLU A 437 -2.20 10.19 -42.81
N LYS A 438 -1.43 10.09 -41.71
CA LYS A 438 -0.89 8.82 -41.19
C LYS A 438 -1.92 7.97 -40.45
N PHE A 439 -3.09 8.54 -40.15
CA PHE A 439 -4.08 7.98 -39.23
C PHE A 439 -5.47 7.79 -39.85
N LEU A 440 -5.55 7.88 -41.18
CA LEU A 440 -6.80 7.70 -41.91
C LEU A 440 -7.24 6.23 -41.89
N LEU A 441 -8.54 6.00 -41.69
CA LEU A 441 -9.18 4.69 -41.85
C LEU A 441 -9.95 4.70 -43.18
N ASP A 442 -9.57 3.83 -44.12
CA ASP A 442 -10.09 3.84 -45.49
C ASP A 442 -10.00 5.22 -46.17
N GLY A 443 -8.91 5.96 -45.90
CA GLY A 443 -8.70 7.31 -46.42
C GLY A 443 -9.59 8.38 -45.77
N LYS A 444 -10.32 8.05 -44.71
CA LYS A 444 -11.22 8.98 -44.00
C LYS A 444 -10.63 9.40 -42.64
N PRO A 445 -10.87 10.66 -42.22
CA PRO A 445 -10.47 11.15 -40.91
C PRO A 445 -11.34 10.59 -39.79
N ARG A 446 -10.86 10.71 -38.55
CA ARG A 446 -11.61 10.34 -37.33
C ARG A 446 -12.00 11.61 -36.58
N TRP A 447 -13.29 11.79 -36.35
CA TRP A 447 -13.82 13.00 -35.72
C TRP A 447 -13.93 12.81 -34.21
N ALA A 448 -13.41 13.77 -33.44
CA ALA A 448 -13.78 13.90 -32.03
C ALA A 448 -15.13 14.62 -31.92
N GLU A 449 -15.78 14.44 -30.78
CA GLU A 449 -16.91 15.27 -30.40
C GLU A 449 -16.50 16.75 -30.42
N PRO A 450 -17.37 17.66 -30.91
CA PRO A 450 -17.05 19.06 -30.95
C PRO A 450 -16.99 19.66 -29.54
N ILE A 451 -16.00 20.51 -29.28
CA ILE A 451 -15.97 21.32 -28.06
C ILE A 451 -17.01 22.43 -28.23
N LYS A 452 -18.01 22.49 -27.36
CA LYS A 452 -19.03 23.55 -27.34
C LYS A 452 -19.08 24.11 -25.92
N ASP A 453 -18.45 25.25 -25.72
CA ASP A 453 -18.29 25.79 -24.37
C ASP A 453 -18.27 27.33 -24.39
N GLU A 454 -19.28 27.90 -23.72
CA GLU A 454 -19.53 29.35 -23.60
C GLU A 454 -18.46 30.08 -22.79
N ARG A 455 -17.60 29.35 -22.08
CA ARG A 455 -16.45 29.93 -21.38
C ARG A 455 -15.41 30.45 -22.38
N TYR A 456 -15.29 29.81 -23.55
CA TYR A 456 -14.35 30.21 -24.60
C TYR A 456 -14.76 31.49 -25.33
N LYS A 457 -14.14 32.62 -24.97
CA LYS A 457 -14.37 33.93 -25.62
C LYS A 457 -13.29 34.33 -26.62
N LYS A 458 -12.19 33.57 -26.69
CA LYS A 458 -11.04 33.85 -27.58
C LYS A 458 -10.66 32.62 -28.41
N SER A 459 -10.46 32.83 -29.71
CA SER A 459 -10.10 31.77 -30.67
C SER A 459 -8.78 31.05 -30.33
N SER A 460 -7.77 31.76 -29.83
CA SER A 460 -6.47 31.18 -29.45
C SER A 460 -6.60 30.13 -28.34
N ARG A 461 -7.59 30.29 -27.46
CA ARG A 461 -7.84 29.37 -26.35
C ARG A 461 -8.57 28.13 -26.81
N MET A 462 -9.57 28.32 -27.66
CA MET A 462 -10.24 27.21 -28.33
C MET A 462 -9.25 26.35 -29.13
N VAL A 463 -8.29 26.96 -29.83
CA VAL A 463 -7.21 26.21 -30.51
C VAL A 463 -6.37 25.39 -29.54
N SER A 464 -6.08 25.93 -28.35
CA SER A 464 -5.30 25.22 -27.33
C SER A 464 -6.08 24.04 -26.74
N ALA A 465 -7.38 24.21 -26.49
CA ALA A 465 -8.27 23.14 -26.05
C ALA A 465 -8.41 22.04 -27.12
N LEU A 466 -8.63 22.42 -28.39
CA LEU A 466 -8.71 21.47 -29.51
C LEU A 466 -7.42 20.66 -29.71
N LYS A 467 -6.25 21.26 -29.46
CA LYS A 467 -4.95 20.56 -29.48
C LYS A 467 -4.80 19.52 -28.38
N LYS A 468 -5.41 19.74 -27.20
CA LYS A 468 -5.45 18.75 -26.12
C LYS A 468 -6.47 17.64 -26.42
N HIS A 469 -7.63 18.02 -26.95
CA HIS A 469 -8.78 17.14 -27.22
C HIS A 469 -8.57 16.17 -28.39
N VAL A 470 -7.88 16.61 -29.45
CA VAL A 470 -7.64 15.77 -30.63
C VAL A 470 -6.36 14.95 -30.46
N ASN A 471 -6.52 13.64 -30.34
CA ASN A 471 -5.43 12.70 -30.13
C ASN A 471 -5.49 11.52 -31.12
N PRO A 472 -4.64 11.48 -32.15
CA PRO A 472 -4.69 10.42 -33.16
C PRO A 472 -4.02 9.12 -32.71
N TYR A 473 -3.30 9.15 -31.60
CA TYR A 473 -2.53 8.02 -31.10
C TYR A 473 -3.45 7.06 -30.31
N PRO A 474 -3.35 5.73 -30.50
CA PRO A 474 -4.10 4.78 -29.70
C PRO A 474 -3.59 4.78 -28.27
N GLU A 475 -4.50 4.57 -27.34
CA GLU A 475 -4.17 4.40 -25.93
C GLU A 475 -3.54 3.02 -25.73
N MET A 476 -2.40 3.01 -25.05
CA MET A 476 -1.71 1.76 -24.68
C MET A 476 -1.65 1.64 -23.17
N THR A 477 -2.17 0.54 -22.66
CA THR A 477 -2.09 0.14 -21.27
C THR A 477 -1.20 -1.08 -21.17
N VAL A 478 -0.17 -1.00 -20.33
CA VAL A 478 0.69 -2.13 -20.01
C VAL A 478 0.41 -2.50 -18.56
N GLU A 479 -0.07 -3.70 -18.31
CA GLU A 479 -0.25 -4.26 -16.97
C GLU A 479 0.85 -5.29 -16.75
N ALA A 480 1.58 -5.20 -15.64
CA ALA A 480 2.55 -6.23 -15.27
C ALA A 480 2.23 -6.78 -13.88
N ASN A 481 2.27 -8.11 -13.78
CA ASN A 481 2.21 -8.80 -12.51
C ASN A 481 3.63 -8.89 -11.96
N PHE A 482 3.90 -8.17 -10.89
CA PHE A 482 5.16 -8.33 -10.18
C PHE A 482 5.11 -9.59 -9.32
N GLN A 483 6.26 -10.21 -9.10
CA GLN A 483 6.41 -11.28 -8.11
C GLN A 483 7.69 -11.06 -7.31
N TYR A 484 7.56 -10.97 -5.99
CA TYR A 484 8.71 -10.98 -5.10
C TYR A 484 9.47 -12.31 -5.22
N ILE A 485 10.74 -12.25 -5.62
CA ILE A 485 11.64 -13.41 -5.61
C ILE A 485 12.43 -13.40 -4.30
N TYR A 486 12.17 -14.37 -3.44
CA TYR A 486 12.88 -14.52 -2.16
C TYR A 486 14.19 -15.29 -2.33
N GLU A 487 15.06 -14.82 -3.22
CA GLU A 487 16.44 -15.27 -3.31
C GLU A 487 17.36 -14.33 -2.53
N PRO A 488 18.19 -14.82 -1.58
CA PRO A 488 19.07 -13.98 -0.76
C PRO A 488 19.97 -13.02 -1.54
N LYS A 489 20.40 -13.40 -2.75
CA LYS A 489 21.24 -12.56 -3.62
C LYS A 489 20.46 -11.45 -4.35
N LEU A 490 19.14 -11.60 -4.49
CA LEU A 490 18.27 -10.63 -5.15
C LEU A 490 17.66 -9.64 -4.13
N LEU A 491 17.52 -10.05 -2.87
CA LEU A 491 17.07 -9.19 -1.77
C LEU A 491 17.98 -7.96 -1.55
N ASP A 492 19.29 -8.08 -1.82
CA ASP A 492 20.25 -6.98 -1.68
C ASP A 492 20.24 -5.98 -2.87
N ILE A 493 19.54 -6.31 -3.96
CA ILE A 493 19.50 -5.50 -5.21
C ILE A 493 18.08 -4.97 -5.47
N GLN A 494 17.06 -5.56 -4.85
CA GLN A 494 15.67 -5.20 -5.04
C GLN A 494 15.35 -3.85 -4.39
N GLN A 495 15.10 -2.84 -5.21
CA GLN A 495 14.62 -1.53 -4.74
C GLN A 495 13.09 -1.55 -4.61
N ASP A 496 12.59 -1.03 -3.49
CA ASP A 496 11.17 -0.70 -3.37
C ASP A 496 10.80 0.30 -4.49
N PHE A 497 9.66 0.08 -5.12
CA PHE A 497 9.10 0.99 -6.11
C PHE A 497 7.65 1.31 -5.77
N TRP A 498 7.17 2.45 -6.25
CA TRP A 498 5.88 3.03 -5.96
C TRP A 498 5.24 3.66 -7.20
N LYS A 499 4.00 4.12 -7.07
CA LYS A 499 3.35 4.89 -8.14
C LYS A 499 4.19 6.11 -8.50
N GLY A 500 4.31 6.37 -9.78
CA GLY A 500 5.13 7.43 -10.35
C GLY A 500 6.59 7.05 -10.62
N ASP A 501 7.10 5.93 -10.11
CA ASP A 501 8.44 5.47 -10.45
C ASP A 501 8.56 5.02 -11.92
N THR A 502 9.75 5.18 -12.49
CA THR A 502 10.11 4.67 -13.82
C THR A 502 10.93 3.41 -13.67
N ILE A 503 10.49 2.32 -14.30
CA ILE A 503 11.07 0.99 -14.15
C ILE A 503 11.33 0.42 -15.55
N HIS A 504 12.48 -0.23 -15.72
CA HIS A 504 12.80 -0.92 -16.96
C HIS A 504 12.03 -2.24 -17.02
N VAL A 505 11.32 -2.51 -18.13
CA VAL A 505 10.57 -3.76 -18.33
C VAL A 505 11.11 -4.50 -19.53
N ILE A 506 11.36 -5.80 -19.36
CA ILE A 506 11.77 -6.74 -20.41
C ILE A 506 10.82 -7.95 -20.37
N ALA A 507 10.07 -8.13 -21.44
CA ALA A 507 9.25 -9.32 -21.66
C ALA A 507 9.87 -10.18 -22.76
N ASP A 508 10.53 -11.25 -22.34
CA ASP A 508 11.19 -12.24 -23.20
C ASP A 508 10.37 -13.53 -23.30
N THR A 509 10.47 -14.18 -24.46
CA THR A 509 9.85 -15.49 -24.76
C THR A 509 10.87 -16.37 -25.48
N ALA A 510 10.55 -17.66 -25.69
CA ALA A 510 11.43 -18.55 -26.44
C ALA A 510 11.70 -18.07 -27.88
N ASP A 511 10.79 -17.25 -28.42
CA ASP A 511 10.85 -16.68 -29.78
C ASP A 511 11.47 -15.26 -29.80
N GLY A 512 11.97 -14.78 -28.66
CA GLY A 512 12.63 -13.49 -28.47
C GLY A 512 11.83 -12.46 -27.68
N ILE A 513 12.38 -11.24 -27.61
CA ILE A 513 11.84 -10.12 -26.83
C ILE A 513 10.54 -9.61 -27.47
N THR A 514 9.46 -9.70 -26.70
CA THR A 514 8.11 -9.23 -27.07
C THR A 514 7.85 -7.78 -26.66
N TYR A 515 8.51 -7.30 -25.60
CA TYR A 515 8.44 -5.92 -25.15
C TYR A 515 9.71 -5.55 -24.37
N GLU A 516 10.27 -4.37 -24.64
CA GLU A 516 11.40 -3.82 -23.88
C GLU A 516 11.28 -2.30 -23.87
N ASP A 517 11.09 -1.72 -22.69
CA ASP A 517 11.01 -0.28 -22.53
C ASP A 517 11.20 0.20 -21.09
N ASP A 518 11.46 1.49 -20.94
CA ASP A 518 11.31 2.18 -19.65
C ASP A 518 9.88 2.68 -19.50
N VAL A 519 9.15 2.11 -18.56
CA VAL A 519 7.76 2.45 -18.31
C VAL A 519 7.58 3.12 -16.96
N ARG A 520 6.58 4.00 -16.87
CA ARG A 520 6.27 4.71 -15.63
C ARG A 520 5.00 4.15 -14.99
N VAL A 521 5.09 3.80 -13.71
CA VAL A 521 3.94 3.28 -12.93
C VAL A 521 2.90 4.39 -12.81
N LEU A 522 1.70 4.16 -13.32
CA LEU A 522 0.58 5.11 -13.20
C LEU A 522 -0.29 4.83 -12.00
N SER A 523 -0.61 3.56 -11.80
CA SER A 523 -1.40 3.08 -10.68
C SER A 523 -0.83 1.76 -10.19
N ILE A 524 -1.09 1.52 -8.92
CA ILE A 524 -0.75 0.30 -8.22
C ILE A 524 -2.02 -0.29 -7.64
N LYS A 525 -2.21 -1.59 -7.86
CA LYS A 525 -3.24 -2.38 -7.17
C LYS A 525 -2.55 -3.36 -6.22
N TYR A 526 -2.87 -3.30 -4.94
CA TYR A 526 -2.20 -4.12 -3.92
C TYR A 526 -3.08 -4.38 -2.70
N ASP A 527 -2.71 -5.38 -1.90
CA ASP A 527 -3.34 -5.66 -0.61
C ASP A 527 -2.52 -5.04 0.53
N PRO A 528 -2.97 -3.89 1.10
CA PRO A 528 -2.28 -3.26 2.21
C PRO A 528 -2.24 -4.12 3.48
N LEU A 529 -3.20 -5.04 3.66
CA LEU A 529 -3.21 -5.95 4.81
C LEU A 529 -2.22 -7.11 4.64
N ASN A 530 -1.71 -7.31 3.43
CA ASN A 530 -0.68 -8.29 3.12
C ASN A 530 0.60 -7.61 2.61
N PRO A 531 1.52 -7.20 3.50
CA PRO A 531 2.76 -6.52 3.12
C PRO A 531 3.72 -7.39 2.27
N TYR A 532 3.42 -8.68 2.10
CA TYR A 532 4.19 -9.61 1.28
C TYR A 532 3.45 -10.01 -0.02
N GLY A 533 2.26 -9.46 -0.25
CA GLY A 533 1.49 -9.59 -1.48
C GLY A 533 2.19 -8.85 -2.60
N SER A 534 2.25 -9.46 -3.79
CA SER A 534 2.83 -8.78 -4.94
C SER A 534 1.80 -7.82 -5.55
N PRO A 535 2.14 -6.56 -5.80
CA PRO A 535 1.24 -5.63 -6.46
C PRO A 535 1.05 -5.97 -7.94
N GLU A 536 -0.11 -5.61 -8.45
CA GLU A 536 -0.37 -5.46 -9.88
C GLU A 536 -0.09 -4.01 -10.28
N LEU A 537 0.69 -3.84 -11.35
CA LEU A 537 1.17 -2.54 -11.79
C LEU A 537 0.57 -2.19 -13.12
N THR A 538 -0.05 -1.01 -13.20
CA THR A 538 -0.48 -0.44 -14.48
C THR A 538 0.48 0.68 -14.88
N PHE A 539 1.04 0.54 -16.07
CA PHE A 539 1.91 1.51 -16.68
C PHE A 539 1.21 2.16 -17.87
N ALA A 540 1.52 3.45 -18.08
CA ALA A 540 1.29 4.06 -19.37
C ALA A 540 2.55 3.94 -20.20
N ASN A 541 2.34 3.68 -21.49
CA ASN A 541 3.34 4.05 -22.47
C ASN A 541 3.22 5.56 -22.76
N PHE A 542 4.28 6.30 -22.49
CA PHE A 542 4.43 7.66 -22.99
C PHE A 542 4.77 7.59 -24.47
N ARG A 543 3.95 8.25 -25.31
CA ARG A 543 4.26 8.73 -26.68
C ARG A 543 5.59 8.22 -27.24
N LYS A 544 5.69 6.92 -27.49
CA LYS A 544 6.73 6.37 -28.35
C LYS A 544 6.17 6.45 -29.75
N ASP A 545 6.97 6.96 -30.67
CA ASP A 545 6.58 7.11 -32.06
C ASP A 545 5.89 5.81 -32.52
N ILE A 546 4.61 5.91 -32.91
CA ILE A 546 3.88 4.80 -33.53
C ILE A 546 4.69 4.23 -34.70
N GLN A 547 5.61 5.01 -35.29
CA GLN A 547 6.57 4.49 -36.26
C GLN A 547 7.32 3.27 -35.73
N ASP A 548 7.78 3.22 -34.48
CA ASP A 548 8.54 2.07 -33.95
C ASP A 548 7.64 0.85 -33.70
N ILE A 549 6.41 1.05 -33.21
CA ILE A 549 5.44 -0.04 -32.97
C ILE A 549 4.83 -0.55 -34.27
N ALA A 550 4.47 0.35 -35.20
CA ALA A 550 4.00 -0.02 -36.53
C ALA A 550 5.11 -0.67 -37.36
N VAL A 551 6.37 -0.26 -37.19
CA VAL A 551 7.53 -0.92 -37.81
C VAL A 551 7.76 -2.29 -37.19
N SER A 552 7.62 -2.47 -35.87
CA SER A 552 7.76 -3.78 -35.22
C SER A 552 6.62 -4.73 -35.61
N GLN A 553 5.37 -4.26 -35.64
CA GLN A 553 4.21 -5.02 -36.10
C GLN A 553 4.30 -5.34 -37.59
N ALA A 554 4.68 -4.38 -38.44
CA ALA A 554 4.88 -4.64 -39.88
C ALA A 554 6.07 -5.57 -40.15
N LYS A 555 7.07 -5.61 -39.25
CA LYS A 555 8.15 -6.60 -39.29
C LYS A 555 7.62 -7.99 -38.90
N GLN A 556 6.89 -8.12 -37.80
CA GLN A 556 6.25 -9.38 -37.39
C GLN A 556 5.29 -9.93 -38.45
N ILE A 557 4.44 -9.10 -39.05
CA ILE A 557 3.53 -9.51 -40.13
C ILE A 557 4.32 -9.99 -41.36
N ARG A 558 5.43 -9.32 -41.72
CA ARG A 558 6.31 -9.75 -42.81
C ARG A 558 6.98 -11.08 -42.49
N ASP A 559 7.41 -11.29 -41.26
CA ASP A 559 8.08 -12.53 -40.83
C ASP A 559 7.10 -13.70 -40.75
N GLN A 560 5.87 -13.48 -40.27
CA GLN A 560 4.78 -14.47 -40.31
C GLN A 560 4.38 -14.81 -41.75
N LYS A 561 4.29 -13.82 -42.64
CA LYS A 561 4.00 -14.06 -44.05
C LYS A 561 5.10 -14.88 -44.73
N ARG A 562 6.37 -14.59 -44.45
CA ARG A 562 7.51 -15.40 -44.90
C ARG A 562 7.47 -16.83 -44.37
N TYR A 563 7.10 -17.02 -43.10
CA TYR A 563 6.94 -18.34 -42.49
C TYR A 563 5.80 -19.14 -43.14
N MET A 564 4.65 -18.50 -43.38
CA MET A 564 3.53 -19.11 -44.09
C MET A 564 3.90 -19.47 -45.53
N ASP A 565 4.54 -18.56 -46.26
CA ASP A 565 4.99 -18.81 -47.63
C ASP A 565 6.03 -19.96 -47.69
N ALA A 566 6.87 -20.10 -46.67
CA ALA A 566 7.82 -21.22 -46.55
C ALA A 566 7.10 -22.55 -46.27
N LEU A 567 6.10 -22.57 -45.38
CA LEU A 567 5.27 -23.74 -45.12
C LEU A 567 4.47 -24.18 -46.35
N TYR A 568 3.92 -23.23 -47.11
CA TYR A 568 3.22 -23.52 -48.37
C TYR A 568 4.16 -24.10 -49.44
N LYS A 569 5.44 -23.70 -49.47
CA LYS A 569 6.45 -24.29 -50.37
C LYS A 569 6.89 -25.70 -49.99
N THR A 570 6.68 -26.13 -48.74
CA THR A 570 6.97 -27.50 -48.29
C THR A 570 5.77 -28.45 -48.43
N LEU A 571 4.60 -27.92 -48.78
CA LEU A 571 3.34 -28.67 -48.95
C LEU A 571 2.93 -28.87 -50.43
N ILE A 572 3.73 -28.37 -51.37
CA ILE A 572 3.66 -28.62 -52.82
C ILE A 572 4.95 -29.32 -53.21
#